data_AF-A0A355UW51-F1
#
_entry.id   AF-A0A355UW51-F1
#
_cell.length_a   1.000
_cell.length_b   1.000
_cell.length_c   1.000
_cell.angle_alpha   90.00
_cell.angle_beta   90.00
_cell.angle_gamma   90.00
#
_symmetry.space_group_name_H-M   'P 1'
#
loop_
_entity.id
_entity.type
_entity.pdbx_description
1 polymer ?
#
loop_
_entity_poly.entity_id
_entity_poly.type
_entity_poly.pdbx_seq_one_letter_code
_entity_poly.pdbx_strand_id
1 'polypeptide(L)'
;GLGTPATRAGIIENLVKHEYIKRDKKNIIAAEKGINLINAVPDEVKSAKLTADWEMFLQDIEKGRKNSDEFLKDIEDFIGNIVSKYSEKADASLFSSDRIPLG
;
A
#
# COMPACT_ATOMS: atom_id res chain seq x y z
N GLY A 1 8.19 -2.36 12.55
CA GLY A 1 8.40 -3.24 11.38
C GLY A 1 7.04 -3.46 10.79
N LEU A 2 6.91 -3.43 9.46
CA LEU A 2 5.62 -3.21 8.78
C LEU A 2 4.50 -4.15 9.22
N GLY A 3 3.38 -3.56 9.63
CA GLY A 3 2.24 -4.24 10.20
C GLY A 3 2.53 -4.93 11.54
N THR A 4 1.48 -5.45 12.16
CA THR A 4 1.61 -6.27 13.36
C THR A 4 1.93 -7.72 12.98
N PRO A 5 2.60 -8.50 13.85
CA PRO A 5 2.83 -9.92 13.60
C PRO A 5 1.56 -10.70 13.21
N ALA A 6 0.40 -10.30 13.78
CA ALA A 6 -0.89 -10.91 13.53
C ALA A 6 -1.41 -10.72 12.09
N THR A 7 -1.06 -9.62 11.41
CA THR A 7 -1.62 -9.31 10.07
C THR A 7 -0.72 -9.72 8.92
N ARG A 8 0.58 -9.94 9.16
CA ARG A 8 1.57 -10.22 8.10
C ARG A 8 1.25 -11.46 7.26
N ALA A 9 0.84 -12.56 7.89
CA ALA A 9 0.48 -13.77 7.18
C ALA A 9 -0.70 -13.52 6.23
N GLY A 10 -1.73 -12.81 6.71
CA GLY A 10 -2.90 -12.44 5.89
C GLY A 10 -2.54 -11.54 4.71
N ILE A 11 -1.60 -10.60 4.87
CA ILE A 11 -1.12 -9.77 3.76
C ILE A 11 -0.45 -10.63 2.68
N ILE A 12 0.41 -11.59 3.06
CA ILE A 12 1.06 -12.49 2.10
C ILE A 12 0.02 -13.33 1.36
N GLU A 13 -0.97 -13.89 2.06
CA GLU A 13 -2.04 -14.65 1.40
C GLU A 13 -2.84 -13.78 0.43
N ASN A 14 -3.13 -12.52 0.78
CA ASN A 14 -3.81 -11.61 -0.12
C ASN A 14 -2.99 -11.29 -1.37
N LEU A 15 -1.68 -11.11 -1.25
CA LEU A 15 -0.81 -10.87 -2.42
C LEU A 15 -0.76 -12.09 -3.35
N VAL A 16 -0.80 -13.31 -2.80
CA VAL A 16 -0.92 -14.55 -3.59
C VAL A 16 -2.29 -14.64 -4.26
N LYS A 17 -3.37 -14.42 -3.49
CA LYS A 17 -4.76 -14.49 -3.96
C LYS A 17 -5.03 -13.55 -5.14
N HIS A 18 -4.44 -12.36 -5.15
CA HIS A 18 -4.60 -11.37 -6.22
C HIS A 18 -3.52 -11.46 -7.32
N GLU A 19 -2.69 -12.51 -7.26
CA GLU A 19 -1.68 -12.85 -8.26
C GLU A 19 -0.55 -11.81 -8.42
N TYR A 20 -0.25 -11.05 -7.37
CA TYR A 20 0.90 -10.14 -7.36
C TYR A 20 2.21 -10.86 -7.06
N ILE A 21 2.15 -11.95 -6.30
CA ILE A 21 3.27 -12.84 -5.99
C ILE A 21 2.87 -14.29 -6.19
N LYS A 22 3.85 -15.17 -6.40
CA LYS A 22 3.66 -16.63 -6.53
C LYS A 22 4.54 -17.37 -5.54
N ARG A 23 4.07 -18.54 -5.11
CA ARG A 23 4.87 -19.49 -4.32
C ARG A 23 5.58 -20.45 -5.26
N ASP A 24 6.89 -20.49 -5.18
CA ASP A 24 7.73 -21.48 -5.86
C ASP A 24 8.47 -22.31 -4.82
N LYS A 25 7.90 -23.47 -4.48
CA LYS A 25 8.36 -24.33 -3.37
C LYS A 25 8.44 -23.55 -2.05
N LYS A 26 9.65 -23.27 -1.58
CA LYS A 26 9.94 -22.50 -0.35
C LYS A 26 10.19 -21.01 -0.62
N ASN A 27 10.19 -20.60 -1.87
CA ASN A 27 10.44 -19.23 -2.30
C ASN A 27 9.13 -18.50 -2.59
N ILE A 28 9.19 -17.18 -2.46
CA ILE A 28 8.16 -16.25 -2.93
C ILE A 28 8.80 -15.44 -4.07
N ILE A 29 8.14 -15.40 -5.22
CA ILE A 29 8.60 -14.66 -6.40
C ILE A 29 7.54 -13.63 -6.82
N ALA A 30 7.99 -12.48 -7.31
CA ALA A 30 7.07 -11.49 -7.88
C ALA A 30 6.47 -11.99 -9.19
N ALA A 31 5.17 -11.81 -9.38
CA ALA A 31 4.53 -12.03 -10.68
C ALA A 31 4.65 -10.79 -11.55
N GLU A 32 4.49 -10.94 -12.87
CA GLU A 32 4.48 -9.81 -13.81
C GLU A 32 3.46 -8.74 -13.42
N LYS A 33 2.25 -9.14 -13.03
CA LYS A 33 1.21 -8.24 -12.50
C LYS A 33 1.69 -7.44 -11.28
N GLY A 34 2.43 -8.07 -10.37
CA GLY A 34 2.99 -7.41 -9.19
C GLY A 34 4.10 -6.42 -9.56
N ILE A 35 4.96 -6.77 -10.51
CA ILE A 35 6.02 -5.89 -11.01
C ILE A 35 5.40 -4.66 -11.70
N ASN A 36 4.41 -4.86 -12.56
CA ASN A 36 3.70 -3.79 -13.24
C ASN A 36 3.00 -2.86 -12.23
N LEU A 37 2.38 -3.41 -11.18
CA LEU A 37 1.81 -2.61 -10.10
C LEU A 37 2.87 -1.73 -9.43
N ILE A 38 4.00 -2.30 -9.03
CA ILE A 38 5.08 -1.54 -8.38
C ILE A 38 5.65 -0.45 -9.29
N ASN A 39 5.67 -0.68 -10.60
CA ASN A 39 6.12 0.33 -11.58
C ASN A 39 5.10 1.46 -11.78
N ALA A 40 3.80 1.16 -11.69
CA ALA A 40 2.73 2.14 -11.86
C ALA A 40 2.47 2.99 -10.60
N VAL A 41 2.74 2.43 -9.41
CA VAL A 41 2.50 3.11 -8.13
C VAL A 41 3.61 4.13 -7.85
N PRO A 42 3.26 5.37 -7.45
CA PRO A 42 4.23 6.40 -7.05
C PRO A 42 5.21 5.93 -5.98
N ASP A 43 6.46 6.39 -6.07
CA ASP A 43 7.54 6.04 -5.12
C ASP A 43 7.18 6.39 -3.67
N GLU A 44 6.45 7.49 -3.47
CA GLU A 44 5.96 7.93 -2.18
C GLU A 44 5.02 6.90 -1.53
N VAL A 45 4.15 6.29 -2.33
CA VAL A 45 3.10 5.36 -1.84
C VAL A 45 3.67 3.98 -1.55
N LYS A 46 4.64 3.50 -2.35
CA LYS A 46 5.32 2.22 -2.11
C LYS A 46 6.49 2.30 -1.12
N SER A 47 6.65 3.45 -0.45
CA SER A 47 7.71 3.68 0.52
C SER A 47 7.44 2.99 1.86
N ALA A 48 8.31 2.04 2.24
CA ALA A 48 8.29 1.44 3.57
C ALA A 48 8.52 2.47 4.70
N LYS A 49 9.20 3.58 4.40
CA LYS A 49 9.41 4.67 5.36
C LYS A 49 8.11 5.39 5.67
N LEU A 50 7.28 5.68 4.66
CA LEU A 50 5.98 6.33 4.86
C LEU A 50 5.11 5.48 5.79
N THR A 51 5.04 4.15 5.57
CA THR A 51 4.31 3.26 6.46
C THR A 51 4.86 3.29 7.89
N ALA A 52 6.19 3.29 8.06
CA ALA A 52 6.80 3.34 9.39
C ALA A 52 6.50 4.66 10.12
N ASP A 53 6.53 5.79 9.41
CA ASP A 53 6.23 7.11 9.96
C ASP A 53 4.76 7.18 10.44
N TRP A 54 3.82 6.63 9.67
CA TRP A 54 2.41 6.52 10.08
C TRP A 54 2.18 5.56 11.25
N GLU A 55 2.85 4.40 11.28
CA GLU A 55 2.79 3.48 12.43
C GLU A 55 3.28 4.16 13.71
N MET A 56 4.34 4.97 13.62
CA MET A 56 4.85 5.75 14.76
C MET A 56 3.85 6.81 15.21
N PHE A 57 3.20 7.51 14.28
CA PHE A 57 2.16 8.48 14.60
C PHE A 57 1.00 7.79 15.34
N LEU A 58 0.52 6.65 14.84
CA LEU A 58 -0.54 5.87 15.48
C LEU A 58 -0.16 5.43 16.90
N GLN A 59 1.09 5.03 17.12
CA GLN A 59 1.59 4.71 18.47
C GLN A 59 1.64 5.93 19.40
N ASP A 60 1.93 7.12 18.86
CA ASP A 60 1.89 8.36 19.63
C ASP A 60 0.46 8.75 20.01
N ILE A 61 -0.52 8.52 19.13
CA ILE A 61 -1.95 8.68 19.43
C ILE A 61 -2.37 7.72 20.54
N GLU A 62 -2.01 6.43 20.44
CA GLU A 62 -2.31 5.42 21.45
C GLU A 62 -1.78 5.83 22.84
N LYS A 63 -0.63 6.51 22.89
CA LYS A 63 0.00 7.01 24.11
C LYS A 63 -0.48 8.40 24.53
N GLY A 64 -1.45 8.99 23.82
CA GLY A 64 -1.98 10.32 24.09
C GLY A 64 -1.02 11.48 23.80
N ARG A 65 0.03 11.25 23.00
CA ARG A 65 1.06 12.25 22.65
C ARG A 65 0.72 13.08 21.41
N LYS A 66 -0.15 12.57 20.54
CA LYS A 66 -0.62 13.24 19.32
C LYS A 66 -2.12 13.09 19.17
N ASN A 67 -2.73 13.95 18.34
CA ASN A 67 -4.16 13.96 18.08
C ASN A 67 -4.51 13.15 16.81
N SER A 68 -5.60 12.39 16.85
CA SER A 68 -6.15 11.68 15.68
C SER A 68 -6.55 12.61 14.54
N ASP A 69 -7.07 13.81 14.84
CA ASP A 69 -7.52 14.79 13.84
C ASP A 69 -6.33 15.33 13.05
N GLU A 70 -5.18 15.51 13.70
CA GLU A 70 -3.93 15.90 13.05
C GLU A 70 -3.46 14.81 12.07
N PHE A 71 -3.52 13.54 12.49
CA PHE A 71 -3.17 12.42 11.62
C PHE A 71 -4.08 12.30 10.40
N LEU A 72 -5.39 12.47 10.59
CA LEU A 72 -6.35 12.43 9.48
C LEU A 72 -6.09 13.57 8.49
N LYS A 73 -5.82 14.78 8.99
CA LYS A 73 -5.46 15.91 8.14
C LYS A 73 -4.19 15.66 7.33
N ASP A 74 -3.15 15.10 7.96
CA ASP A 74 -1.91 14.75 7.25
C ASP A 74 -2.16 13.72 6.13
N ILE A 75 -3.05 12.75 6.35
CA ILE A 75 -3.46 11.78 5.32
C ILE A 75 -4.22 12.48 4.18
N GLU A 76 -5.18 13.35 4.49
CA GLU A 76 -5.95 14.09 3.49
C GLU A 76 -5.05 14.96 2.61
N ASP A 77 -4.12 15.71 3.23
CA ASP A 77 -3.15 16.54 2.53
C ASP A 77 -2.22 15.69 1.66
N PHE A 78 -1.75 14.55 2.16
CA PHE A 78 -0.94 13.60 1.39
C PHE A 78 -1.69 13.08 0.15
N ILE A 79 -2.95 12.64 0.34
CA ILE A 79 -3.79 12.14 -0.76
C ILE A 79 -4.02 13.24 -1.79
N GLY A 80 -4.37 14.46 -1.36
CA GLY A 80 -4.57 15.61 -2.24
C GLY A 80 -3.33 15.91 -3.08
N ASN A 81 -2.15 15.89 -2.45
CA ASN A 81 -0.87 16.08 -3.13
C ASN A 81 -0.57 14.99 -4.16
N ILE A 82 -0.79 13.71 -3.81
CA ILE A 82 -0.57 12.59 -4.73
C ILE A 82 -1.54 12.66 -5.92
N VAL A 83 -2.83 12.86 -5.67
CA VAL A 83 -3.83 12.96 -6.74
C VAL A 83 -3.51 14.12 -7.68
N SER A 84 -3.20 15.30 -7.12
CA SER A 84 -2.79 16.47 -7.91
C SER A 84 -1.57 16.15 -8.78
N LYS A 85 -0.51 15.56 -8.19
CA LYS A 85 0.75 15.25 -8.86
C LYS A 85 0.66 14.19 -9.96
N TYR A 86 -0.27 13.23 -9.84
CA TYR A 86 -0.38 12.08 -10.75
C TYR A 86 -1.69 12.03 -11.57
N SER A 87 -2.59 13.02 -11.43
CA SER A 87 -3.89 13.08 -12.11
C SER A 87 -3.82 12.97 -13.64
N GLU A 88 -2.70 13.34 -14.26
CA GLU A 88 -2.52 13.28 -15.72
C GLU A 88 -1.86 11.98 -16.23
N LYS A 89 -1.39 11.08 -15.36
CA LYS A 89 -0.48 9.97 -15.73
C LYS A 89 -1.05 8.55 -15.59
N ALA A 90 -2.34 8.38 -15.33
CA ALA A 90 -2.91 7.05 -15.18
C ALA A 90 -3.25 6.40 -16.54
N ASP A 91 -2.33 5.62 -17.10
CA ASP A 91 -2.66 4.71 -18.21
C ASP A 91 -3.42 3.49 -17.67
N ALA A 92 -4.74 3.59 -17.69
CA ALA A 92 -5.66 2.54 -17.23
C ALA A 92 -5.57 1.24 -18.05
N SER A 93 -4.86 1.23 -19.19
CA SER A 93 -4.67 0.02 -19.99
C SER A 93 -3.78 -1.03 -19.30
N LEU A 94 -2.92 -0.61 -18.37
CA LEU A 94 -1.98 -1.46 -17.62
C LEU A 94 -2.65 -2.49 -16.70
N PHE A 95 -3.93 -2.28 -16.35
CA PHE A 95 -4.69 -3.16 -15.46
C PHE A 95 -5.98 -3.69 -16.12
N SER A 96 -6.05 -3.69 -17.46
CA SER A 96 -7.25 -4.04 -18.23
C SER A 96 -7.61 -5.54 -18.29
N SER A 97 -7.25 -6.32 -17.27
CA SER A 97 -7.76 -7.68 -17.12
C SER A 97 -8.41 -7.85 -15.76
N ASP A 98 -9.73 -7.99 -15.80
CA ASP A 98 -10.67 -8.35 -14.74
C ASP A 98 -10.75 -7.38 -13.55
N ARG A 99 -11.71 -6.45 -13.66
CA ARG A 99 -12.30 -5.80 -12.48
C ARG A 99 -12.97 -6.89 -11.65
N ILE A 100 -12.25 -7.46 -10.69
CA ILE A 100 -12.84 -8.30 -9.65
C ILE A 100 -13.70 -7.37 -8.79
N PRO A 101 -15.02 -7.59 -8.67
CA PRO A 101 -15.86 -6.79 -7.79
C PRO A 101 -15.33 -6.90 -6.37
N LEU A 102 -15.05 -5.76 -5.74
CA LEU A 102 -14.89 -5.70 -4.30
C LEU A 102 -16.30 -5.82 -3.72
N GLY A 103 -16.65 -7.04 -3.30
CA GLY A 103 -17.87 -7.30 -2.51
C GLY A 103 -17.79 -6.67 -1.14
#